data_AF-A0A4Y1Q928-F1
#
_entry.id   AF-A0A4Y1Q928-F1
#
_cell.length_a   1.000
_cell.length_b   1.000
_cell.length_c   1.000
_cell.angle_alpha   90.00
_cell.angle_beta   90.00
_cell.angle_gamma   90.00
#
_symmetry.space_group_name_H-M   'P 1'
#
loop_
_entity.id
_entity.type
_entity.pdbx_description
1 polymer ?
#
loop_
_entity_poly.entity_id
_entity_poly.type
_entity_poly.pdbx_seq_one_letter_code
_entity_poly.pdbx_strand_id
1 'polypeptide(L)' 'MIKDTGANLVICQWGFDDEANHLLMQNELPAVRWVGGPEIELIAIATHGRIVPRFEELTAEKLGKAGIVREITFGTTR' A
#
# COMPACT_ATOMS: atom_id res chain seq x y z
N MET A 1 -2.34 -9.11 -11.04
CA MET A 1 -0.90 -9.06 -10.74
C MET A 1 -0.60 -8.71 -9.28
N ILE A 2 -1.12 -7.60 -8.72
CA ILE A 2 -0.94 -7.30 -7.26
C ILE A 2 -1.88 -8.13 -6.38
N LYS A 3 -3.18 -8.17 -6.72
CA LYS A 3 -4.18 -8.95 -5.98
C LYS A 3 -3.84 -10.45 -5.94
N ASP A 4 -3.21 -10.95 -7.00
CA ASP A 4 -2.76 -12.35 -7.11
C ASP A 4 -1.70 -12.72 -6.07
N THR A 5 -0.95 -11.74 -5.54
CA THR A 5 0.00 -11.96 -4.44
C THR A 5 -0.68 -12.10 -3.07
N GLY A 6 -1.99 -11.80 -2.99
CA GLY A 6 -2.75 -11.77 -1.75
C GLY A 6 -2.74 -10.42 -1.03
N ALA A 7 -2.17 -9.38 -1.63
CA ALA A 7 -2.18 -8.04 -1.08
C ALA A 7 -3.60 -7.45 -1.04
N ASN A 8 -3.95 -6.80 0.07
CA ASN A 8 -5.24 -6.16 0.31
C ASN A 8 -5.12 -4.63 0.55
N LEU A 9 -3.91 -4.09 0.53
CA LEU A 9 -3.60 -2.67 0.62
C LEU A 9 -2.28 -2.42 -0.11
N VAL A 10 -2.19 -1.30 -0.83
CA VAL A 10 -0.96 -0.85 -1.48
C VAL A 10 -0.47 0.45 -0.86
N ILE A 11 0.84 0.56 -0.66
CA ILE A 11 1.48 1.77 -0.16
C ILE A 11 2.62 2.13 -1.10
N CYS A 12 2.54 3.32 -1.69
CA CYS A 12 3.48 3.80 -2.69
C CYS A 12 4.17 5.09 -2.21
N GLN A 13 5.49 5.14 -2.36
CA GLN A 13 6.28 6.32 -2.03
C GLN A 13 5.94 7.49 -2.96
N TRP A 14 5.73 7.21 -4.25
CA TRP A 14 5.40 8.19 -5.27
C TRP A 14 3.95 8.03 -5.74
N GLY A 15 3.46 9.04 -6.45
CA GLY A 15 2.20 8.93 -7.18
C GLY A 15 2.28 7.90 -8.31
N PHE A 16 1.11 7.37 -8.67
CA PHE A 16 0.90 6.60 -9.88
C PHE A 16 -0.19 7.27 -10.72
N ASP A 17 -0.31 6.87 -11.98
CA ASP A 17 -1.27 7.41 -12.93
C ASP A 17 -2.73 7.22 -12.48
N ASP A 18 -3.62 8.11 -12.93
CA ASP A 18 -5.04 8.08 -12.59
C ASP A 18 -5.72 6.79 -13.09
N GLU A 19 -5.29 6.26 -14.23
CA GLU A 19 -5.76 4.97 -14.75
C GLU A 19 -5.41 3.82 -13.80
N ALA A 20 -4.22 3.82 -13.22
CA ALA A 20 -3.81 2.81 -12.25
C ALA A 20 -4.64 2.92 -10.96
N ASN A 21 -4.96 4.13 -10.52
CA ASN A 21 -5.86 4.35 -9.38
C ASN A 21 -7.26 3.81 -9.63
N HIS A 22 -7.79 4.08 -10.83
CA HIS A 22 -9.10 3.59 -11.23
C HIS A 22 -9.15 2.07 -11.23
N LEU A 23 -8.13 1.41 -11.80
CA LEU A 23 -8.01 -0.05 -11.81
C LEU A 23 -7.90 -0.62 -10.39
N LEU A 24 -7.15 0.01 -9.49
CA LEU A 24 -7.03 -0.41 -8.10
C LEU A 24 -8.37 -0.31 -7.35
N MET A 25 -9.13 0.78 -7.54
CA MET A 25 -10.48 0.93 -6.99
C MET A 25 -11.46 -0.13 -7.54
N GLN A 26 -11.46 -0.36 -8.85
CA GLN A 26 -12.31 -1.40 -9.46
C GLN A 26 -12.00 -2.79 -8.91
N ASN A 27 -10.75 -3.03 -8.53
CA ASN A 27 -10.30 -4.29 -7.94
C ASN A 27 -10.41 -4.32 -6.41
N GLU A 28 -11.08 -3.35 -5.78
CA GLU A 28 -11.25 -3.25 -4.32
C GLU A 28 -9.91 -3.26 -3.56
N LEU A 29 -8.88 -2.71 -4.18
CA LEU A 29 -7.53 -2.66 -3.62
C LEU A 29 -7.20 -1.21 -3.25
N PRO A 30 -7.44 -0.79 -1.98
CA PRO A 30 -7.10 0.55 -1.56
C PRO A 30 -5.60 0.81 -1.69
N ALA A 31 -5.25 2.05 -2.03
CA ALA A 31 -3.87 2.45 -2.22
C ALA A 31 -3.60 3.81 -1.57
N VAL A 32 -2.48 3.90 -0.86
CA VAL A 32 -1.93 5.14 -0.33
C VAL A 32 -0.77 5.56 -1.23
N ARG A 33 -0.81 6.81 -1.70
CA ARG A 33 0.22 7.42 -2.56
C ARG A 33 0.91 8.57 -1.84
N TRP A 34 2.10 8.95 -2.31
CA TRP A 34 2.91 10.04 -1.75
C TRP A 34 3.36 9.81 -0.30
N VAL A 35 3.68 8.56 0.06
CA VAL A 35 4.25 8.25 1.37
C VAL A 35 5.72 8.66 1.39
N GLY A 36 6.15 9.38 2.43
CA GLY A 36 7.56 9.76 2.55
C GLY A 36 8.49 8.54 2.73
N GLY A 37 9.76 8.72 2.38
CA GLY A 37 10.79 7.67 2.48
C GLY A 37 10.92 7.09 3.91
N PRO A 38 11.08 7.93 4.94
CA PRO A 38 11.13 7.45 6.31
C PRO A 38 9.87 6.70 6.75
N GLU A 39 8.69 7.16 6.33
CA GLU A 39 7.42 6.53 6.68
C GLU A 39 7.26 5.14 6.06
N ILE A 40 7.62 4.95 4.78
CA ILE A 40 7.53 3.64 4.14
C ILE A 40 8.54 2.64 4.72
N GLU A 41 9.73 3.10 5.12
CA GLU A 41 10.71 2.28 5.83
C GLU A 41 10.19 1.82 7.20
N LEU A 42 9.59 2.72 7.99
CA LEU A 42 8.98 2.39 9.26
C LEU A 42 7.85 1.38 9.11
N ILE A 43 7.00 1.53 8.10
CA ILE A 43 5.92 0.58 7.80
C ILE A 43 6.49 -0.79 7.43
N ALA A 44 7.53 -0.84 6.59
CA ALA A 44 8.17 -2.11 6.21
C ALA A 44 8.73 -2.84 7.44
N ILE A 45 9.43 -2.12 8.33
CA ILE A 45 9.96 -2.67 9.58
C ILE A 45 8.83 -3.18 10.49
N ALA A 46 7.79 -2.37 10.71
CA ALA A 46 6.69 -2.69 11.62
C ALA A 46 5.81 -3.84 11.14
N THR A 47 5.68 -4.02 9.81
CA THR A 47 4.85 -5.07 9.20
C THR A 47 5.65 -6.29 8.78
N HIS A 48 6.97 -6.27 8.94
CA HIS A 48 7.92 -7.25 8.38
C HIS A 48 7.81 -7.44 6.86
N GLY A 49 7.29 -6.43 6.16
CA GLY A 49 7.25 -6.39 4.69
C GLY A 49 8.58 -5.95 4.09
N ARG A 50 8.74 -6.17 2.78
CA ARG A 50 9.88 -5.64 2.02
C ARG A 50 9.42 -4.56 1.05
N ILE A 51 10.19 -3.48 0.98
CA ILE A 51 10.00 -2.45 -0.05
C ILE A 51 10.46 -3.05 -1.39
N VAL A 52 9.55 -3.09 -2.36
CA VAL A 52 9.82 -3.61 -3.70
C VAL A 52 9.97 -2.44 -4.69
N PRO A 53 11.09 -2.34 -5.42
CA PRO A 53 11.29 -1.26 -6.39
C PRO A 53 10.60 -1.50 -7.73
N ARG A 54 10.19 -2.75 -8.01
CA ARG A 54 9.62 -3.21 -9.28
C ARG A 54 8.44 -4.14 -9.03
N PHE A 55 7.41 -4.04 -9.85
CA PHE A 55 6.18 -4.84 -9.70
C PHE A 55 6.41 -6.33 -9.97
N GLU A 56 7.33 -6.65 -10.88
CA GLU A 56 7.69 -8.01 -11.27
C GLU A 56 8.36 -8.79 -10.11
N GLU A 57 8.89 -8.06 -9.13
CA GLU A 57 9.49 -8.63 -7.94
C GLU A 57 8.47 -8.86 -6.82
N LEU A 58 7.21 -8.45 -6.98
CA LEU A 58 6.19 -8.59 -5.95
C LEU A 58 5.81 -10.08 -5.79
N THR A 59 6.06 -10.63 -4.61
CA THR A 59 5.70 -11.99 -4.24
C THR A 59 5.01 -11.98 -2.88
N ALA A 60 4.18 -13.00 -2.61
CA ALA A 60 3.43 -13.11 -1.36
C ALA A 60 4.33 -13.10 -0.11
N GLU A 61 5.56 -13.62 -0.21
CA GLU A 61 6.54 -13.66 0.88
C GLU A 61 7.15 -12.30 1.24
N LYS A 62 7.02 -11.30 0.35
CA LYS A 62 7.52 -9.94 0.56
C LYS A 62 6.47 -9.02 1.16
N LEU A 63 5.21 -9.47 1.24
CA LEU A 63 4.12 -8.70 1.80
C LEU A 63 4.28 -8.54 3.31
N GLY A 64 4.06 -7.31 3.79
CA GLY A 64 3.93 -7.04 5.21
C GLY A 64 2.58 -7.52 5.76
N LYS A 65 2.53 -7.77 7.07
CA LYS A 65 1.29 -8.09 7.78
C LYS A 65 1.00 -7.04 8.84
N ALA A 66 -0.26 -6.62 8.90
CA ALA A 66 -0.79 -5.77 9.95
C ALA A 66 -2.07 -6.41 10.49
N GLY A 67 -2.34 -6.22 11.80
CA GLY A 67 -3.57 -6.74 12.40
C GLY A 67 -4.81 -6.03 11.87
N ILE A 68 -4.79 -4.70 11.88
CA ILE A 68 -5.88 -3.85 11.38
C ILE A 68 -5.27 -2.67 10.64
N VAL A 69 -5.82 -2.36 9.47
CA VAL A 69 -5.58 -1.10 8.75
C VAL A 69 -6.92 -0.39 8.62
N ARG A 70 -6.98 0.88 9.03
CA ARG A 70 -8.19 1.71 8.92
C ARG A 70 -7.80 3.15 8.66
N GLU A 71 -8.62 3.85 7.90
CA GLU A 71 -8.56 5.30 7.81
C GLU A 71 -9.07 5.92 9.12
N ILE A 72 -8.36 6.91 9.64
CA ILE A 72 -8.78 7.67 10.82
C ILE A 72 -8.78 9.14 10.44
N THR A 73 -9.95 9.76 10.44
CA THR A 73 -10.09 11.20 10.25
C THR A 73 -9.85 11.91 11.57
N PHE A 74 -8.87 12.81 11.62
CA PHE A 74 -8.64 13.70 12.77
C PHE A 74 -9.10 15.12 12.43
N GLY A 75 -10.08 15.63 13.17
CA GLY A 75 -10.64 16.97 12.99
C GLY A 75 -12.00 17.13 13.69
N THR A 76 -12.39 18.37 14.00
CA THR A 76 -13.68 18.63 14.65
C THR A 76 -14.82 18.31 13.69
N THR A 77 -15.75 17.50 14.18
CA THR A 77 -17.11 17.28 13.68
C THR A 77 -17.62 18.49 12.90
N ARG A 78 -18.11 18.26 11.69
CA ARG A 78 -19.03 19.22 11.05
C ARG A 78 -20.44 18.95 11.55
#